data_AF-A0A2G2J132-F1
#
_entry.id   AF-A0A2G2J132-F1
#
_cell.length_a   1.000
_cell.length_b   1.000
_cell.length_c   1.000
_cell.angle_alpha   90.00
_cell.angle_beta   90.00
_cell.angle_gamma   90.00
#
_symmetry.space_group_name_H-M   'P 1'
#
loop_
_entity.id
_entity.type
_entity.pdbx_description
1 polymer ?
#
loop_
_entity_poly.entity_id
_entity_poly.type
_entity_poly.pdbx_seq_one_letter_code
_entity_poly.pdbx_strand_id
1 'polypeptide(L)'
;MLILEGADNLGKTTAAWKMMKIAKAKGVKNLGCHHMGRPDKSFNFCSDYGPMMGHSLIQDRFHLGALVWHDGVMNFPRLRAVEDRLATFNPLIIVFTADTELFDYKATLDPGRELFDLDSIVKANGIYEDITRGHFALEESPDFKVRVDDHYVMRHETDFPDDDQLEQWVDMWMEVKREAF
;
A
#
# COMPACT_ATOMS: atom_id res chain seq x y z
N MET A 1 -6.43 10.37 -0.28
CA MET A 1 -5.34 9.73 -1.06
C MET A 1 -5.69 8.26 -1.24
N LEU A 2 -5.19 7.53 -2.24
CA LEU A 2 -5.37 6.06 -2.31
C LEU A 2 -3.99 5.40 -2.31
N ILE A 3 -3.75 4.45 -1.42
CA ILE A 3 -2.44 3.85 -1.19
C ILE A 3 -2.56 2.34 -1.31
N LEU A 4 -1.69 1.75 -2.13
CA LEU A 4 -1.52 0.30 -2.25
C LEU A 4 -0.21 -0.09 -1.56
N GLU A 5 -0.31 -0.86 -0.50
CA GLU A 5 0.83 -1.39 0.26
C GLU A 5 0.91 -2.91 0.07
N GLY A 6 2.07 -3.52 0.30
CA GLY A 6 2.24 -4.97 0.19
C GLY A 6 3.59 -5.39 -0.38
N ALA A 7 3.90 -6.68 -0.28
CA ALA A 7 5.16 -7.25 -0.77
C ALA A 7 5.31 -7.15 -2.30
N ASP A 8 6.53 -7.38 -2.80
CA ASP A 8 6.81 -7.37 -4.24
C ASP A 8 6.03 -8.46 -4.98
N ASN A 9 5.84 -8.27 -6.29
CA ASN A 9 5.20 -9.23 -7.19
C ASN A 9 3.72 -9.58 -6.91
N LEU A 10 3.01 -8.76 -6.14
CA LEU A 10 1.56 -8.91 -5.90
C LEU A 10 0.67 -8.08 -6.86
N GLY A 11 1.23 -7.58 -7.96
CA GLY A 11 0.44 -6.84 -8.97
C GLY A 11 -0.01 -5.42 -8.58
N LYS A 12 0.43 -4.87 -7.44
CA LYS A 12 0.07 -3.52 -6.95
C LYS A 12 0.23 -2.42 -8.01
N THR A 13 1.34 -2.40 -8.73
CA THR A 13 1.58 -1.41 -9.81
C THR A 13 0.51 -1.51 -10.90
N THR A 14 0.17 -2.74 -11.30
CA THR A 14 -0.89 -2.99 -12.29
C THR A 14 -2.25 -2.51 -11.77
N ALA A 15 -2.58 -2.82 -10.51
CA ALA A 15 -3.81 -2.36 -9.86
C ALA A 15 -3.88 -0.83 -9.81
N ALA A 16 -2.80 -0.15 -9.36
CA ALA A 16 -2.74 1.31 -9.30
C ALA A 16 -3.03 1.97 -10.66
N TRP A 17 -2.44 1.47 -11.74
CA TRP A 17 -2.69 1.99 -13.08
C TRP A 17 -4.11 1.74 -13.58
N LYS A 18 -4.68 0.57 -13.29
CA LYS A 18 -6.09 0.27 -13.62
C LYS A 18 -7.04 1.18 -12.85
N MET A 19 -6.86 1.31 -11.54
CA MET A 19 -7.66 2.19 -10.67
C MET A 19 -7.56 3.66 -11.11
N MET A 20 -6.37 4.12 -11.53
CA MET A 20 -6.21 5.46 -12.09
C MET A 20 -7.07 5.66 -13.35
N LYS A 21 -7.16 4.67 -14.23
CA LYS A 21 -8.02 4.74 -15.42
C LYS A 21 -9.49 4.79 -15.04
N ILE A 22 -9.93 3.94 -14.11
CA ILE A 22 -11.31 3.91 -13.60
C ILE A 22 -11.68 5.27 -12.99
N ALA A 23 -10.85 5.80 -12.09
CA ALA A 23 -11.09 7.09 -11.44
C ALA A 23 -11.15 8.26 -12.44
N LYS A 24 -10.28 8.25 -13.47
CA LYS A 24 -10.34 9.26 -14.55
C LYS A 24 -11.61 9.13 -15.37
N ALA A 25 -12.07 7.92 -15.68
CA ALA A 25 -13.34 7.68 -16.37
C ALA A 25 -14.54 8.16 -15.54
N LYS A 26 -14.46 8.05 -14.20
CA LYS A 26 -15.45 8.60 -13.24
C LYS A 26 -15.31 10.11 -12.99
N GLY A 27 -14.44 10.80 -13.73
CA GLY A 27 -14.36 12.26 -13.75
C GLY A 27 -13.36 12.88 -12.77
N VAL A 28 -12.49 12.10 -12.12
CA VAL A 28 -11.43 12.65 -11.26
C VAL A 28 -10.36 13.33 -12.12
N LYS A 29 -10.38 14.67 -12.12
CA LYS A 29 -9.41 15.51 -12.84
C LYS A 29 -8.09 15.63 -12.04
N ASN A 30 -6.98 15.81 -12.75
CA ASN A 30 -5.64 16.01 -12.17
C ASN A 30 -5.18 14.89 -11.23
N LEU A 31 -5.60 13.64 -11.49
CA LEU A 31 -5.17 12.47 -10.74
C LEU A 31 -3.73 12.08 -11.11
N GLY A 32 -2.84 12.09 -10.12
CA GLY A 32 -1.49 11.52 -10.21
C GLY A 32 -1.46 10.06 -9.78
N CYS A 33 -0.53 9.29 -10.36
CA CYS A 33 -0.20 7.93 -9.92
C CYS A 33 1.31 7.85 -9.76
N HIS A 34 1.78 7.55 -8.54
CA HIS A 34 3.21 7.48 -8.25
C HIS A 34 3.56 6.10 -7.71
N HIS A 35 4.71 5.61 -8.14
CA HIS A 35 5.34 4.42 -7.60
C HIS A 35 6.53 4.84 -6.77
N MET A 36 6.56 4.46 -5.49
CA MET A 36 7.71 4.75 -4.64
C MET A 36 8.77 3.66 -4.81
N GLY A 37 9.86 4.02 -5.47
CA GLY A 37 11.06 3.19 -5.54
C GLY A 37 11.86 3.22 -4.24
N ARG A 38 12.98 2.49 -4.21
CA ARG A 38 13.90 2.49 -3.07
C ARG A 38 14.44 3.91 -2.82
N PRO A 39 14.19 4.51 -1.64
CA PRO A 39 14.69 5.84 -1.33
C PRO A 39 16.22 5.84 -1.20
N ASP A 40 16.83 6.99 -1.47
CA ASP A 40 18.27 7.19 -1.27
C ASP A 40 18.64 7.24 0.23
N LYS A 41 19.94 7.24 0.53
CA LYS A 41 20.44 7.26 1.91
C LYS A 41 20.16 8.58 2.65
N SER A 42 19.86 9.65 1.92
CA SER A 42 19.53 10.96 2.50
C SER A 42 18.05 11.12 2.81
N PHE A 43 17.19 10.22 2.32
CA PHE A 43 15.75 10.29 2.54
C PHE A 43 15.39 10.23 4.02
N ASN A 44 14.73 11.26 4.50
CA ASN A 44 14.20 11.33 5.85
C ASN A 44 12.73 10.93 5.84
N PHE A 45 12.48 9.68 6.22
CA PHE A 45 11.16 9.07 6.30
C PHE A 45 10.14 9.79 7.22
N CYS A 46 10.49 10.83 7.97
CA CYS A 46 9.51 11.65 8.68
C CYS A 46 9.13 12.92 7.90
N SER A 47 10.09 13.57 7.25
CA SER A 47 9.87 14.85 6.56
C SER A 47 9.52 14.68 5.09
N ASP A 48 10.14 13.71 4.42
CA ASP A 48 10.21 13.67 2.96
C ASP A 48 9.00 12.97 2.34
N TYR A 49 8.21 12.23 3.14
CA TYR A 49 6.88 11.79 2.73
C TYR A 49 5.91 12.96 2.56
N GLY A 50 6.06 14.05 3.31
CA GLY A 50 5.08 15.15 3.31
C GLY A 50 4.83 15.76 1.92
N PRO A 51 5.89 16.14 1.17
CA PRO A 51 5.76 16.63 -0.20
C PRO A 51 5.14 15.63 -1.19
N MET A 52 5.09 14.35 -0.86
CA MET A 52 4.54 13.29 -1.70
C MET A 52 3.05 13.01 -1.42
N MET A 53 2.45 13.61 -0.40
CA MET A 53 1.04 13.39 -0.04
C MET A 53 0.10 14.31 -0.83
N GLY A 54 -1.10 13.82 -1.17
CA GLY A 54 -2.10 14.64 -1.84
C GLY A 54 -3.49 14.01 -1.93
N HIS A 55 -4.53 14.85 -2.01
CA HIS A 55 -5.93 14.40 -2.07
C HIS A 55 -6.28 13.66 -3.37
N SER A 56 -5.62 13.97 -4.49
CA SER A 56 -5.87 13.38 -5.81
C SER A 56 -4.67 12.56 -6.30
N LEU A 57 -4.31 11.57 -5.48
CA LEU A 57 -3.14 10.72 -5.71
C LEU A 57 -3.49 9.25 -5.49
N ILE A 58 -3.01 8.39 -6.40
CA ILE A 58 -2.84 6.96 -6.18
C ILE A 58 -1.35 6.68 -5.98
N GLN A 59 -1.02 5.92 -4.95
CA GLN A 59 0.34 5.67 -4.52
C GLN A 59 0.58 4.16 -4.44
N ASP A 60 1.48 3.64 -5.27
CA ASP A 60 1.97 2.27 -5.18
C ASP A 60 3.23 2.26 -4.30
N ARG A 61 3.06 1.77 -3.07
CA ARG A 61 3.98 1.82 -1.92
C ARG A 61 4.16 3.22 -1.36
N PHE A 62 4.12 3.33 -0.04
CA PHE A 62 4.32 4.61 0.62
C PHE A 62 4.98 4.45 2.00
N HIS A 63 4.23 4.73 3.06
CA HIS A 63 4.69 4.89 4.42
C HIS A 63 5.04 3.58 5.13
N LEU A 64 4.40 2.46 4.79
CA LEU A 64 4.67 1.17 5.45
C LEU A 64 5.95 0.53 4.94
N GLY A 65 6.39 0.86 3.72
CA GLY A 65 7.60 0.30 3.13
C GLY A 65 8.86 0.54 3.98
N ALA A 66 8.91 1.62 4.76
CA ALA A 66 10.02 1.91 5.66
C ALA A 66 10.14 0.92 6.83
N LEU A 67 9.02 0.41 7.35
CA LEU A 67 9.03 -0.62 8.39
C LEU A 67 9.47 -1.97 7.83
N VAL A 68 9.06 -2.25 6.59
CA VAL A 68 9.20 -3.56 5.98
C VAL A 68 10.59 -3.77 5.39
N TRP A 69 11.11 -2.75 4.70
CA TRP A 69 12.33 -2.86 3.89
C TRP A 69 13.55 -2.13 4.47
N HIS A 70 13.37 -1.32 5.52
CA HIS A 70 14.44 -0.48 6.09
C HIS A 70 14.61 -0.70 7.59
N ASP A 71 15.29 -1.80 7.93
CA ASP A 71 15.54 -2.19 9.32
C ASP A 71 16.21 -1.06 10.14
N GLY A 72 15.65 -0.80 11.32
CA GLY A 72 16.11 0.25 12.24
C GLY A 72 15.86 1.70 11.80
N VAL A 73 15.31 1.96 10.60
CA VAL A 73 15.07 3.33 10.11
C VAL A 73 13.72 3.87 10.55
N MET A 74 12.69 3.03 10.49
CA MET A 74 11.34 3.36 10.94
C MET A 74 10.98 2.58 12.20
N ASN A 75 10.41 3.27 13.19
CA ASN A 75 9.82 2.66 14.38
C ASN A 75 8.41 3.19 14.57
N PHE A 76 7.61 2.55 15.44
CA PHE A 76 6.21 2.92 15.63
C PHE A 76 5.98 4.40 16.01
N PRO A 77 6.77 5.04 16.89
CA PRO A 77 6.63 6.48 17.14
C PRO A 77 6.85 7.36 15.89
N ARG A 78 7.85 7.03 15.06
CA ARG A 78 8.12 7.77 13.81
C ARG A 78 7.05 7.52 12.77
N LEU A 79 6.57 6.27 12.64
CA LEU A 79 5.46 5.91 11.77
C LEU A 79 4.21 6.72 12.14
N ARG A 80 3.89 6.79 13.43
CA ARG A 80 2.73 7.56 13.93
C ARG A 80 2.77 9.03 13.53
N ALA A 81 3.94 9.66 13.53
CA ALA A 81 4.06 11.04 13.05
C ALA A 81 3.75 11.18 11.54
N VAL A 82 4.10 10.16 10.74
CA VAL A 82 3.76 10.11 9.31
C VAL A 82 2.26 9.86 9.12
N GLU A 83 1.69 8.91 9.88
CA GLU A 83 0.26 8.59 9.86
C GLU A 83 -0.61 9.77 10.31
N ASP A 84 -0.22 10.50 11.34
CA ASP A 84 -0.90 11.71 11.80
C ASP A 84 -0.99 12.77 10.70
N ARG A 85 0.09 12.93 9.93
CA ARG A 85 0.08 13.81 8.75
C ARG A 85 -0.75 13.20 7.62
N LEU A 86 -0.67 11.90 7.42
CA LEU A 86 -1.41 11.23 6.35
C LEU A 86 -2.92 11.31 6.56
N ALA A 87 -3.38 11.25 7.81
CA ALA A 87 -4.78 11.37 8.21
C ALA A 87 -5.42 12.68 7.72
N THR A 88 -4.66 13.77 7.54
CA THR A 88 -5.20 15.03 6.99
C THR A 88 -5.66 14.90 5.54
N PHE A 89 -5.26 13.83 4.84
CA PHE A 89 -5.64 13.54 3.46
C PHE A 89 -6.73 12.49 3.31
N ASN A 90 -7.25 11.99 4.44
CA ASN A 90 -8.24 10.90 4.53
C ASN A 90 -7.91 9.76 3.54
N PRO A 91 -6.78 9.06 3.74
CA PRO A 91 -6.33 8.05 2.78
C PRO A 91 -7.28 6.84 2.79
N LEU A 92 -7.46 6.21 1.63
CA LEU A 92 -7.88 4.82 1.54
C LEU A 92 -6.62 3.97 1.39
N ILE A 93 -6.39 3.02 2.29
CA ILE A 93 -5.21 2.15 2.28
C ILE A 93 -5.62 0.70 2.07
N ILE A 94 -5.12 0.12 0.98
CA ILE A 94 -5.37 -1.27 0.62
C ILE A 94 -4.04 -2.02 0.74
N VAL A 95 -4.01 -3.07 1.56
CA VAL A 95 -2.82 -3.92 1.73
C VAL A 95 -2.99 -5.20 0.92
N PHE A 96 -2.00 -5.50 0.09
CA PHE A 96 -1.88 -6.74 -0.66
C PHE A 96 -0.97 -7.69 0.12
N THR A 97 -1.47 -8.88 0.45
CA THR A 97 -0.64 -9.99 0.91
C THR A 97 -0.89 -11.22 0.04
N ALA A 98 -0.12 -12.27 0.26
CA ALA A 98 -0.31 -13.54 -0.40
C ALA A 98 0.02 -14.71 0.52
N ASP A 99 -0.55 -15.87 0.24
CA ASP A 99 -0.15 -17.11 0.88
C ASP A 99 1.32 -17.41 0.56
N THR A 100 2.07 -17.93 1.53
CA THR A 100 3.52 -18.20 1.37
C THR A 100 3.81 -19.11 0.18
N GLU A 101 2.93 -20.08 -0.09
CA GLU A 101 3.04 -21.03 -1.21
C GLU A 101 3.06 -20.33 -2.58
N LEU A 102 2.45 -19.14 -2.72
CA LEU A 102 2.47 -18.37 -3.95
C LEU A 102 3.87 -17.83 -4.26
N PHE A 103 4.63 -17.44 -3.24
CA PHE A 103 5.99 -16.94 -3.41
C PHE A 103 6.93 -18.08 -3.82
N ASP A 104 6.80 -19.25 -3.18
CA ASP A 104 7.56 -20.44 -3.56
C ASP A 104 7.34 -20.81 -5.02
N TYR A 105 6.08 -20.79 -5.47
CA TYR A 105 5.74 -21.01 -6.88
C TYR A 105 6.39 -19.98 -7.81
N LYS A 106 6.28 -18.68 -7.50
CA LYS A 106 6.87 -17.61 -8.32
C LYS A 106 8.39 -17.70 -8.43
N ALA A 107 9.07 -18.11 -7.37
CA ALA A 107 10.51 -18.33 -7.39
C ALA A 107 10.95 -19.44 -8.36
N THR A 108 10.07 -20.42 -8.64
CA THR A 108 10.34 -21.46 -9.66
C THR A 108 10.22 -20.95 -11.10
N LEU A 109 9.49 -19.86 -11.33
CA LEU A 109 9.19 -19.36 -12.68
C LEU A 109 10.22 -18.37 -13.22
N ASP A 110 10.84 -17.53 -12.37
CA ASP A 110 11.79 -16.50 -12.82
C ASP A 110 12.90 -16.19 -11.78
N PRO A 111 13.85 -17.11 -11.57
CA PRO A 111 14.88 -17.01 -10.52
C PRO A 111 15.91 -15.86 -10.72
N GLY A 112 15.80 -15.06 -11.78
CA GLY A 112 16.79 -14.04 -12.15
C GLY A 112 16.31 -12.59 -12.22
N ARG A 113 15.02 -12.31 -11.97
CA ARG A 113 14.43 -10.97 -12.14
C ARG A 113 14.13 -10.21 -10.86
N GLU A 114 14.26 -10.83 -9.69
CA GLU A 114 13.83 -10.19 -8.45
C GLU A 114 14.91 -9.26 -7.86
N LEU A 115 14.50 -8.05 -7.49
CA LEU A 115 15.34 -7.04 -6.81
C LEU A 115 15.71 -7.45 -5.38
N PHE A 116 14.93 -8.36 -4.80
CA PHE A 116 15.08 -8.93 -3.46
C PHE A 116 15.04 -10.45 -3.57
N ASP A 117 15.75 -11.15 -2.69
CA ASP A 117 15.66 -12.60 -2.59
C ASP A 117 14.27 -13.02 -2.06
N LEU A 118 13.88 -14.25 -2.38
CA LEU A 118 12.59 -14.83 -1.99
C LEU A 118 12.33 -14.71 -0.48
N ASP A 119 13.33 -15.00 0.36
CA ASP A 119 13.19 -14.96 1.81
C ASP A 119 12.86 -13.53 2.29
N SER A 120 13.48 -12.52 1.69
CA SER A 120 13.17 -11.11 1.93
C SER A 120 11.73 -10.76 1.54
N ILE A 121 11.22 -11.27 0.42
CA ILE A 121 9.83 -11.04 -0.03
C ILE A 121 8.83 -11.73 0.90
N VAL A 122 9.08 -12.99 1.27
CA VAL A 122 8.24 -13.75 2.21
C VAL A 122 8.21 -13.08 3.57
N LYS A 123 9.38 -12.65 4.08
CA LYS A 123 9.47 -11.87 5.32
C LYS A 123 8.67 -10.56 5.22
N ALA A 124 8.79 -9.84 4.12
CA ALA A 124 8.05 -8.61 3.90
C ALA A 124 6.53 -8.85 3.91
N ASN A 125 6.06 -9.92 3.26
CA ASN A 125 4.66 -10.32 3.28
C ASN A 125 4.18 -10.62 4.71
N GLY A 126 4.96 -11.38 5.49
CA GLY A 126 4.64 -11.66 6.89
C GLY A 126 4.50 -10.39 7.74
N ILE A 127 5.38 -9.40 7.56
CA ILE A 127 5.25 -8.11 8.26
C ILE A 127 3.96 -7.38 7.85
N TYR A 128 3.60 -7.40 6.56
CA TYR A 128 2.33 -6.81 6.12
C TYR A 128 1.11 -7.55 6.69
N GLU A 129 1.14 -8.87 6.77
CA GLU A 129 0.08 -9.67 7.43
C GLU A 129 -0.03 -9.36 8.93
N ASP A 130 1.10 -9.19 9.62
CA ASP A 130 1.11 -8.82 11.03
C ASP A 130 0.54 -7.40 11.24
N ILE A 131 0.88 -6.47 10.34
CA ILE A 131 0.31 -5.11 10.32
C ILE A 131 -1.21 -5.21 10.12
N THR A 132 -1.71 -5.93 9.11
CA THR A 132 -3.15 -6.01 8.87
C THR A 132 -3.88 -6.66 10.04
N ARG A 133 -3.40 -7.80 10.56
CA ARG A 133 -3.96 -8.46 11.76
C ARG A 133 -3.94 -7.55 12.98
N GLY A 134 -2.83 -6.85 13.22
CA GLY A 134 -2.67 -5.92 14.32
C GLY A 134 -3.61 -4.72 14.22
N HIS A 135 -3.78 -4.15 13.02
CA HIS A 135 -4.74 -3.07 12.77
C HIS A 135 -6.18 -3.50 12.99
N PHE A 136 -6.58 -4.67 12.46
CA PHE A 136 -7.94 -5.19 12.66
C PHE A 136 -8.24 -5.54 14.13
N ALA A 137 -7.21 -5.89 14.92
CA ALA A 137 -7.35 -6.10 16.36
C ALA A 137 -7.40 -4.78 17.17
N LEU A 138 -7.01 -3.65 16.59
CA LEU A 138 -6.86 -2.35 17.22
C LEU A 138 -7.83 -1.28 16.68
N GLU A 139 -8.87 -1.66 15.93
CA GLU A 139 -9.86 -0.71 15.37
C GLU A 139 -10.57 0.15 16.44
N GLU A 140 -10.48 -0.21 17.72
CA GLU A 140 -11.01 0.58 18.84
C GLU A 140 -9.94 1.38 19.61
N SER A 141 -8.67 1.34 19.17
CA SER A 141 -7.60 2.08 19.85
C SER A 141 -7.55 3.54 19.40
N PRO A 142 -7.69 4.52 20.31
CA PRO A 142 -7.56 5.94 19.98
C PRO A 142 -6.14 6.32 19.51
N ASP A 143 -5.18 5.41 19.63
CA ASP A 143 -3.79 5.60 19.23
C ASP A 143 -3.53 5.29 17.75
N PHE A 144 -4.51 4.73 17.03
CA PHE A 144 -4.40 4.43 15.60
C PHE A 144 -5.29 5.35 14.78
N LYS A 145 -4.69 6.32 14.07
CA LYS A 145 -5.43 7.35 13.30
C LYS A 145 -5.56 7.04 11.81
N VAL A 146 -4.81 6.06 11.31
CA VAL A 146 -4.84 5.62 9.92
C VAL A 146 -5.26 4.15 9.91
N ARG A 147 -6.40 3.86 9.29
CA ARG A 147 -6.96 2.52 9.21
C ARG A 147 -6.44 1.83 7.94
N VAL A 148 -6.21 0.53 8.01
CA VAL A 148 -6.16 -0.30 6.79
C VAL A 148 -7.61 -0.53 6.40
N ASP A 149 -8.05 0.11 5.32
CA ASP A 149 -9.46 0.10 4.92
C ASP A 149 -9.86 -1.20 4.25
N ASP A 150 -8.90 -1.86 3.56
CA ASP A 150 -9.12 -3.19 3.01
C ASP A 150 -7.83 -4.02 2.96
N HIS A 151 -8.00 -5.34 2.95
CA HIS A 151 -6.94 -6.34 2.90
C HIS A 151 -7.26 -7.39 1.83
N TYR A 152 -6.47 -7.38 0.76
CA TYR A 152 -6.59 -8.36 -0.32
C TYR A 152 -5.52 -9.45 -0.19
N VAL A 153 -5.95 -10.71 -0.18
CA VAL A 153 -5.07 -11.88 -0.05
C VAL A 153 -5.05 -12.64 -1.37
N MET A 154 -3.91 -12.63 -2.06
CA MET A 154 -3.71 -13.44 -3.25
C MET A 154 -3.39 -14.89 -2.85
N ARG A 155 -4.25 -15.83 -3.25
CA ARG A 155 -4.00 -17.27 -3.01
C ARG A 155 -3.32 -17.95 -4.18
N HIS A 156 -3.53 -17.42 -5.38
CA HIS A 156 -2.99 -17.95 -6.63
C HIS A 156 -2.47 -16.83 -7.54
N GLU A 157 -1.63 -17.15 -8.52
CA GLU A 157 -1.08 -16.14 -9.44
C GLU A 157 -2.16 -15.46 -10.29
N THR A 158 -3.25 -16.18 -10.55
CA THR A 158 -4.42 -15.69 -11.29
C THR A 158 -5.41 -14.94 -10.40
N ASP A 159 -5.21 -14.96 -9.08
CA ASP A 159 -6.03 -14.30 -8.07
C ASP A 159 -5.63 -12.82 -7.97
N PHE A 160 -5.66 -12.13 -9.11
CA PHE A 160 -5.52 -10.69 -9.19
C PHE A 160 -6.91 -10.06 -9.04
N PRO A 161 -7.07 -8.92 -8.33
CA PRO A 161 -8.37 -8.29 -8.16
C PRO A 161 -8.97 -7.97 -9.53
N ASP A 162 -10.19 -8.44 -9.76
CA ASP A 162 -10.91 -8.18 -11.01
C ASP A 162 -11.31 -6.71 -11.13
N ASP A 163 -11.83 -6.35 -12.31
CA ASP A 163 -12.15 -4.95 -12.58
C ASP A 163 -13.30 -4.44 -11.68
N ASP A 164 -14.20 -5.32 -11.20
CA ASP A 164 -15.29 -4.98 -10.28
C ASP A 164 -14.74 -4.63 -8.88
N GLN A 165 -13.81 -5.43 -8.35
CA GLN A 165 -13.13 -5.16 -7.07
C GLN A 165 -12.33 -3.85 -7.12
N LEU A 166 -11.61 -3.61 -8.23
CA LEU A 166 -10.86 -2.37 -8.43
C LEU A 166 -11.79 -1.16 -8.53
N GLU A 167 -12.96 -1.32 -9.16
CA GLU A 167 -13.98 -0.27 -9.23
C GLU A 167 -14.56 0.05 -7.85
N GLN A 168 -14.87 -0.97 -7.05
CA GLN A 168 -15.35 -0.81 -5.68
C GLN A 168 -14.38 0.02 -4.82
N TRP A 169 -13.09 -0.30 -4.86
CA TRP A 169 -12.08 0.46 -4.13
C TRP A 169 -11.95 1.91 -4.59
N VAL A 170 -12.08 2.17 -5.89
CA VAL A 170 -12.12 3.54 -6.42
C VAL A 170 -13.35 4.28 -5.90
N ASP A 171 -14.51 3.63 -5.87
CA ASP A 171 -15.75 4.23 -5.37
C ASP A 171 -15.68 4.54 -3.87
N MET A 172 -15.17 3.60 -3.05
CA MET A 172 -14.90 3.83 -1.62
C MET A 172 -13.99 5.05 -1.42
N TRP A 173 -12.88 5.13 -2.15
CA TRP A 173 -11.97 6.27 -2.06
C TRP A 173 -12.63 7.59 -2.48
N MET A 174 -13.48 7.57 -3.51
CA MET A 174 -14.21 8.75 -3.95
C MET A 174 -15.27 9.19 -2.93
N GLU A 175 -15.90 8.27 -2.21
CA GLU A 175 -16.83 8.55 -1.11
C GLU A 175 -16.11 9.20 0.08
N VAL A 176 -15.01 8.60 0.54
CA VAL A 176 -14.12 9.13 1.59
C VAL A 176 -13.67 10.57 1.28
N LYS A 177 -13.43 10.87 -0.01
CA LYS A 177 -13.11 12.23 -0.45
C LYS A 177 -14.29 13.20 -0.40
N ARG A 178 -15.52 12.75 -0.66
CA ARG A 178 -16.71 13.62 -0.63
C ARG A 178 -17.05 14.06 0.79
N GLU A 179 -16.83 13.22 1.79
CA GLU A 179 -17.10 13.57 3.19
C GLU A 179 -16.10 14.59 3.76
N ALA A 180 -14.93 14.74 3.13
CA ALA A 180 -13.87 15.63 3.59
C ALA A 180 -13.99 17.09 3.09
N PHE A 181 -14.92 17.39 2.18
CA PHE A 181 -15.12 18.72 1.57
C PHE A 181 -16.58 19.15 1.57
#